data_AF-A0A496P5H3-F1
#
_entry.id   AF-A0A496P5H3-F1
#
_cell.length_a   1.000
_cell.length_b   1.000
_cell.length_c   1.000
_cell.angle_alpha   90.00
_cell.angle_beta   90.00
_cell.angle_gamma   90.00
#
_symmetry.space_group_name_H-M   'P 1'
#
loop_
_entity.id
_entity.type
_entity.pdbx_description
1 polymer ?
#
loop_
_entity_poly.entity_id
_entity_poly.type
_entity_poly.pdbx_seq_one_letter_code
_entity_poly.pdbx_strand_id
1 'polypeptide(L)'
;IDIIWQTGKPYSQNIVKPLDKRNFEVIRIGISADRETIYDRINRRVDIMMEKGLLKEAENLLPYRNQTALQTVGYTELFKYLDGEWSLDFAISEIKKNSRRYAKRQLTWLRKLDNIYWINYDYSLEELKEFLKKFNR
;
A
#
# COMPACT_ATOMS: atom_id res chain seq x y z
N ILE A 1 23.59 -10.47 7.08
CA ILE A 1 25.04 -10.56 7.38
C ILE A 1 25.42 -9.42 8.33
N ASP A 2 24.99 -8.19 8.06
CA ASP A 2 25.19 -7.00 8.93
C ASP A 2 24.89 -7.22 10.42
N ILE A 3 23.77 -7.88 10.78
CA ILE A 3 23.42 -8.13 12.19
C ILE A 3 24.47 -9.01 12.89
N ILE A 4 25.03 -10.00 12.19
CA ILE A 4 26.07 -10.87 12.74
C ILE A 4 27.37 -10.07 12.93
N TRP A 5 27.68 -9.20 11.97
CA TRP A 5 28.89 -8.38 12.00
C TRP A 5 28.84 -7.31 13.10
N GLN A 6 27.65 -6.76 13.36
CA GLN A 6 27.44 -5.74 14.40
C GLN A 6 27.25 -6.33 15.80
N THR A 7 26.63 -7.52 15.93
CA THR A 7 26.23 -8.07 17.24
C THR A 7 27.00 -9.31 17.66
N GLY A 8 27.81 -9.90 16.77
CA GLY A 8 28.50 -11.18 16.99
C GLY A 8 27.56 -12.38 17.10
N LYS A 9 26.24 -12.19 16.93
CA LYS A 9 25.21 -13.21 17.13
C LYS A 9 24.41 -13.45 15.86
N PRO A 10 24.01 -14.72 15.58
CA PRO A 10 23.07 -15.04 14.51
C PRO A 10 21.76 -14.25 14.62
N TYR A 11 21.18 -13.88 13.47
CA TYR A 11 19.89 -13.19 13.41
C TYR A 11 18.80 -13.92 14.22
N SER A 12 18.78 -15.26 14.17
CA SER A 12 17.83 -16.11 14.91
C SER A 12 17.87 -15.90 16.43
N GLN A 13 19.01 -15.53 17.02
CA GLN A 13 19.13 -15.26 18.46
C GLN A 13 18.60 -13.88 18.86
N ASN A 14 18.47 -12.94 17.90
CA ASN A 14 17.99 -11.58 18.16
C ASN A 14 16.46 -11.43 17.99
N ILE A 15 15.77 -12.43 17.43
CA ILE A 15 14.31 -12.40 17.17
C ILE A 15 13.49 -12.77 18.42
N VAL A 16 14.11 -13.27 19.49
CA VAL A 16 13.43 -13.89 20.64
C VAL A 16 12.98 -12.87 21.70
N LYS A 17 12.89 -11.58 21.38
CA LYS A 17 12.27 -10.63 22.32
C LYS A 17 10.75 -10.64 22.10
N PRO A 18 9.95 -11.12 23.07
CA PRO A 18 8.50 -10.95 22.99
C PRO A 18 8.20 -9.45 22.94
N LEU A 19 7.35 -9.06 21.99
CA LEU A 19 6.88 -7.68 21.87
C LEU A 19 6.16 -7.29 23.16
N ASP A 20 6.51 -6.14 23.73
CA ASP A 20 5.80 -5.59 24.89
C ASP A 20 4.30 -5.51 24.59
N LYS A 21 3.49 -5.89 25.57
CA LYS A 21 2.03 -5.71 25.48
C LYS A 21 1.75 -4.21 25.36
N ARG A 22 1.03 -3.83 24.31
CA ARG A 22 0.55 -2.46 24.12
C ARG A 22 -0.35 -2.08 25.30
N ASN A 23 -0.21 -0.84 25.78
CA ASN A 23 -1.03 -0.27 26.86
C ASN A 23 -2.43 0.20 26.37
N PHE A 24 -2.87 -0.28 25.21
CA PHE A 24 -4.16 0.05 24.63
C PHE A 24 -4.76 -1.15 23.90
N GLU A 25 -6.08 -1.18 23.83
CA GLU A 25 -6.81 -2.16 23.05
C GLU A 25 -6.69 -1.82 21.55
N VAL A 26 -6.34 -2.82 20.74
CA VAL A 26 -6.17 -2.64 19.30
C VAL A 26 -7.41 -3.20 18.59
N ILE A 27 -8.27 -2.30 18.14
CA ILE A 27 -9.38 -2.65 17.25
C ILE A 27 -8.89 -2.52 15.81
N ARG A 28 -8.86 -3.62 15.06
CA ARG A 28 -8.48 -3.61 13.64
C ARG A 28 -9.74 -3.63 12.78
N ILE A 29 -9.88 -2.63 11.92
CA ILE A 29 -10.99 -2.53 10.97
C ILE A 29 -10.42 -2.66 9.56
N GLY A 30 -10.99 -3.57 8.77
CA GLY A 30 -10.64 -3.79 7.38
C GLY A 30 -11.81 -3.44 6.47
N ILE A 31 -11.54 -2.81 5.33
CA ILE A 31 -12.55 -2.58 4.30
C ILE A 31 -12.41 -3.68 3.24
N SER A 32 -13.50 -4.41 2.97
CA SER A 32 -13.56 -5.47 1.98
C SER A 32 -14.35 -5.03 0.74
N ALA A 33 -13.88 -5.47 -0.42
CA ALA A 33 -14.60 -5.41 -1.69
C ALA A 33 -14.22 -6.66 -2.49
N ASP A 34 -15.03 -7.01 -3.48
CA ASP A 34 -14.64 -8.03 -4.44
C ASP A 34 -13.42 -7.57 -5.27
N ARG A 35 -12.74 -8.54 -5.87
CA ARG A 35 -11.47 -8.28 -6.56
C ARG A 35 -11.64 -7.40 -7.80
N GLU A 36 -12.77 -7.51 -8.48
CA GLU A 36 -13.06 -6.78 -9.71
C GLU A 36 -13.25 -5.30 -9.39
N THR A 37 -14.08 -4.98 -8.40
CA THR A 37 -14.28 -3.62 -7.88
C THR A 37 -12.97 -2.97 -7.44
N ILE A 38 -12.10 -3.69 -6.73
CA ILE A 38 -10.79 -3.15 -6.31
C ILE A 38 -9.94 -2.80 -7.53
N TYR A 39 -9.93 -3.65 -8.55
CA TYR A 39 -9.11 -3.45 -9.74
C TYR A 39 -9.61 -2.29 -10.58
N ASP A 40 -10.92 -2.17 -10.75
CA ASP A 40 -11.53 -1.07 -11.50
C ASP A 40 -11.29 0.27 -10.83
N ARG A 41 -11.47 0.34 -9.51
CA ARG A 41 -11.18 1.55 -8.74
C ARG A 41 -9.69 1.92 -8.80
N ILE A 42 -8.79 0.95 -8.77
CA ILE A 42 -7.35 1.21 -8.92
C ILE A 42 -7.04 1.78 -10.32
N ASN A 43 -7.60 1.18 -11.37
CA ASN A 43 -7.38 1.63 -12.74
C ASN A 43 -7.86 3.07 -12.91
N ARG A 44 -9.11 3.34 -12.53
CA ARG A 44 -9.72 4.67 -12.58
C ARG A 44 -8.95 5.69 -11.75
N ARG A 45 -8.43 5.30 -10.58
CA ARG A 45 -7.61 6.18 -9.74
C ARG A 45 -6.32 6.58 -10.45
N VAL A 46 -5.64 5.66 -11.13
CA VAL A 46 -4.42 6.00 -11.89
C VAL A 46 -4.77 6.97 -13.01
N ASP A 47 -5.87 6.74 -13.73
CA ASP A 47 -6.32 7.66 -14.79
C ASP A 47 -6.57 9.08 -14.24
N ILE A 48 -7.30 9.19 -13.12
CA ILE A 48 -7.52 10.46 -12.43
C ILE A 48 -6.20 11.09 -11.97
N MET A 49 -5.23 10.31 -11.49
CA MET A 49 -3.92 10.85 -11.09
C MET A 49 -3.17 11.45 -12.29
N MET A 50 -3.21 10.78 -13.45
CA MET A 50 -2.61 11.30 -14.68
C MET A 50 -3.29 12.61 -15.12
N GLU A 51 -4.63 12.64 -15.11
CA GLU A 51 -5.42 13.85 -15.41
C GLU A 51 -5.11 15.01 -14.45
N LYS A 52 -4.87 14.70 -13.17
CA LYS A 52 -4.49 15.68 -12.13
C LYS A 52 -3.03 16.12 -12.18
N GLY A 53 -2.25 15.65 -13.15
CA GLY A 53 -0.88 16.11 -13.37
C GLY A 53 0.21 15.30 -12.66
N LEU A 54 -0.02 14.01 -12.38
CA LEU A 54 1.03 13.11 -11.85
C LEU A 54 2.30 13.12 -12.71
N LEU A 55 2.17 13.19 -14.04
CA LEU A 55 3.33 13.27 -14.94
C LEU A 55 4.15 14.54 -14.68
N LYS A 56 3.47 15.68 -14.56
CA LYS A 56 4.12 16.97 -14.27
C LYS A 56 4.78 16.99 -12.90
N GLU A 57 4.16 16.34 -11.91
CA GLU A 57 4.77 16.13 -10.60
C GLU A 57 6.05 15.28 -10.71
N ALA A 58 6.02 14.19 -11.46
CA ALA A 58 7.18 13.33 -11.68
C ALA A 58 8.31 14.06 -12.42
N GLU A 59 8.01 14.88 -13.43
CA GLU A 59 8.99 15.72 -14.14
C GLU A 59 9.76 16.63 -13.18
N ASN A 60 9.05 17.32 -12.28
CA ASN A 60 9.68 18.21 -11.29
C ASN A 60 10.53 17.46 -10.26
N LEU A 61 10.24 16.18 -10.02
CA LEU A 61 10.92 15.33 -9.04
C LEU A 61 12.03 14.47 -9.64
N LEU A 62 12.23 14.51 -10.96
CA LEU A 62 13.26 13.75 -11.66
C LEU A 62 14.69 13.95 -11.08
N PRO A 63 15.12 15.18 -10.67
CA PRO A 63 16.42 15.38 -10.04
C PRO A 63 16.61 14.57 -8.73
N TYR A 64 15.50 14.23 -8.06
CA TYR A 64 15.51 13.53 -6.77
C TYR A 64 15.21 12.04 -6.90
N ARG A 65 15.12 11.48 -8.11
CA ARG A 65 14.69 10.09 -8.39
C ARG A 65 15.36 8.99 -7.57
N ASN A 66 16.57 9.22 -7.06
CA ASN A 66 17.33 8.25 -6.26
C ASN A 66 16.88 8.18 -4.79
N GLN A 67 16.01 9.09 -4.35
CA GLN A 67 15.45 9.08 -3.01
C GLN A 67 14.48 7.89 -2.85
N THR A 68 14.56 7.17 -1.73
CA THR A 68 13.72 6.01 -1.45
C THR A 68 12.22 6.33 -1.52
N ALA A 69 11.81 7.55 -1.17
CA ALA A 69 10.42 7.99 -1.28
C ALA A 69 9.89 7.97 -2.73
N LEU A 70 10.77 8.17 -3.72
CA LEU A 70 10.45 8.20 -5.14
C LEU A 70 10.67 6.86 -5.85
N GLN A 71 11.08 5.83 -5.10
CA GLN A 71 11.14 4.44 -5.57
C GLN A 71 9.80 3.70 -5.39
N THR A 72 8.70 4.45 -5.41
CA THR A 72 7.33 3.95 -5.21
C THR A 72 6.61 3.74 -6.54
N VAL A 73 5.61 2.85 -6.54
CA VAL A 73 4.76 2.57 -7.70
C VAL A 73 4.09 3.87 -8.17
N GLY A 74 4.24 4.19 -9.46
CA GLY A 74 3.85 5.48 -10.03
C GLY A 74 5.08 6.19 -10.57
N TYR A 75 5.92 6.68 -9.66
CA TYR A 75 7.11 7.46 -10.00
C TYR A 75 8.16 6.64 -10.75
N THR A 76 8.43 5.40 -10.32
CA THR A 76 9.45 4.57 -10.96
C THR A 76 9.15 4.28 -12.43
N GLU A 77 7.88 4.08 -12.77
CA GLU A 77 7.40 3.83 -14.12
C GLU A 77 7.44 5.11 -14.96
N LEU A 78 7.05 6.25 -14.38
CA LEU A 78 7.10 7.54 -15.06
C LEU A 78 8.53 8.03 -15.32
N PHE A 79 9.47 7.77 -14.41
CA PHE A 79 10.89 8.09 -14.66
C PHE A 79 11.44 7.33 -15.85
N LYS A 80 11.07 6.05 -16.05
CA LYS A 80 11.47 5.28 -17.24
C LYS A 80 10.89 5.84 -18.54
N TYR A 81 9.67 6.37 -18.48
CA TYR A 81 9.10 7.13 -19.60
C TYR A 81 9.90 8.41 -19.86
N LEU A 82 10.22 9.18 -18.82
CA LEU A 82 11.00 10.41 -18.94
C LEU A 82 12.45 10.18 -19.41
N ASP A 83 13.01 9.00 -19.13
CA ASP A 83 14.32 8.56 -19.66
C ASP A 83 14.25 8.10 -21.13
N GLY A 84 13.06 8.04 -21.73
CA GLY A 84 12.84 7.56 -23.10
C GLY A 84 12.90 6.03 -23.25
N GLU A 85 12.97 5.27 -22.16
CA GLU A 85 12.98 3.79 -22.21
C GLU A 85 11.60 3.23 -22.55
N TRP A 86 10.54 3.86 -22.04
CA TRP A 86 9.14 3.41 -22.16
C TRP A 86 8.26 4.43 -22.88
N SER A 87 7.17 3.98 -23.50
CA SER A 87 6.10 4.89 -23.91
C SER A 87 5.23 5.28 -22.71
N LEU A 88 4.55 6.43 -22.81
CA LEU A 88 3.66 6.90 -21.74
C LEU A 88 2.53 5.89 -21.46
N ASP A 89 1.92 5.36 -22.52
CA ASP A 89 0.85 4.35 -22.40
C ASP A 89 1.34 3.09 -21.69
N PHE A 90 2.56 2.64 -22.03
CA PHE A 90 3.16 1.48 -21.38
C PHE A 90 3.43 1.76 -19.89
N ALA A 91 4.01 2.91 -19.56
CA ALA A 91 4.24 3.33 -18.18
C ALA A 91 2.92 3.34 -17.38
N ILE A 92 1.86 3.97 -17.90
CA ILE A 92 0.53 4.01 -17.25
C ILE A 92 -0.01 2.58 -17.03
N SER A 93 0.12 1.71 -18.04
CA SER A 93 -0.32 0.31 -17.94
C SER A 93 0.41 -0.45 -16.82
N GLU A 94 1.72 -0.22 -16.66
CA GLU A 94 2.53 -0.84 -15.62
C GLU A 94 2.21 -0.25 -14.24
N ILE A 95 1.94 1.05 -14.11
CA ILE A 95 1.48 1.68 -12.85
C ILE A 95 0.19 1.01 -12.38
N LYS A 96 -0.79 0.84 -13.28
CA LYS A 96 -2.06 0.16 -12.97
C LYS A 96 -1.80 -1.28 -12.51
N LYS A 97 -0.98 -2.03 -13.23
CA LYS A 97 -0.64 -3.43 -12.92
C LYS A 97 0.10 -3.58 -11.58
N ASN A 98 1.11 -2.75 -11.32
CA ASN A 98 1.89 -2.78 -10.09
C ASN A 98 1.06 -2.32 -8.90
N SER A 99 0.16 -1.35 -9.09
CA SER A 99 -0.82 -0.95 -8.07
C SER A 99 -1.76 -2.11 -7.69
N ARG A 100 -2.26 -2.88 -8.68
CA ARG A 100 -3.07 -4.09 -8.42
C ARG A 100 -2.28 -5.18 -7.68
N ARG A 101 -1.02 -5.39 -8.06
CA ARG A 101 -0.12 -6.34 -7.36
C ARG A 101 0.13 -5.93 -5.92
N TYR A 102 0.34 -4.63 -5.68
CA TYR A 102 0.50 -4.07 -4.35
C TYR A 102 -0.77 -4.28 -3.50
N ALA A 103 -1.94 -3.95 -4.04
CA ALA A 103 -3.22 -4.20 -3.37
C ALA A 103 -3.43 -5.69 -3.03
N LYS A 104 -3.10 -6.60 -3.96
CA LYS A 104 -3.13 -8.06 -3.70
C LYS A 104 -2.22 -8.45 -2.52
N ARG A 105 -1.00 -7.90 -2.45
CA ARG A 105 -0.09 -8.16 -1.33
C ARG A 105 -0.65 -7.63 -0.02
N GLN A 106 -1.23 -6.43 -0.01
CA GLN A 106 -1.88 -5.87 1.18
C GLN A 106 -3.03 -6.76 1.67
N LEU A 107 -3.92 -7.18 0.77
CA LEU A 107 -5.01 -8.10 1.11
C LEU A 107 -4.50 -9.44 1.64
N THR A 108 -3.44 -9.99 1.02
CA THR A 108 -2.83 -11.25 1.47
C THR A 108 -2.24 -11.12 2.88
N TRP A 109 -1.66 -9.96 3.19
CA TRP A 109 -1.13 -9.68 4.53
C TRP A 109 -2.26 -9.49 5.55
N LEU A 110 -3.31 -8.73 5.20
CA LEU A 110 -4.49 -8.54 6.06
C LEU A 110 -5.19 -9.85 6.39
N ARG A 111 -5.30 -10.78 5.44
CA ARG A 111 -5.90 -12.11 5.68
C ARG A 111 -5.15 -12.98 6.70
N LYS A 112 -3.89 -12.68 6.98
CA LYS A 112 -3.08 -13.40 7.99
C LYS A 112 -3.19 -12.78 9.37
N LEU A 113 -3.85 -11.64 9.51
CA LEU A 113 -4.06 -10.99 10.79
C LEU A 113 -5.35 -11.49 11.41
N ASP A 114 -5.26 -11.88 12.67
CA ASP A 114 -6.42 -12.19 13.50
C ASP A 114 -7.09 -10.90 14.00
N ASN A 115 -8.36 -11.02 14.38
CA ASN A 115 -9.16 -9.95 15.00
C ASN A 115 -9.32 -8.70 14.12
N ILE A 116 -9.48 -8.88 12.80
CA ILE A 116 -9.94 -7.83 11.90
C ILE A 116 -11.46 -7.89 11.78
N TYR A 117 -12.09 -6.76 12.06
CA TYR A 117 -13.49 -6.52 11.77
C TYR A 117 -13.63 -5.99 10.34
N TRP A 118 -14.31 -6.75 9.48
CA TRP A 118 -14.49 -6.39 8.07
C TRP A 118 -15.79 -5.63 7.85
N ILE A 119 -15.69 -4.54 7.08
CA ILE A 119 -16.81 -3.71 6.63
C ILE A 119 -16.80 -3.70 5.10
N ASN A 120 -17.96 -3.81 4.46
CA ASN A 120 -18.05 -3.74 3.00
C ASN A 120 -17.74 -2.33 2.50
N TYR A 121 -17.11 -2.18 1.33
CA TYR A 121 -16.65 -0.88 0.82
C TYR A 121 -17.76 0.14 0.53
N ASP A 122 -18.98 -0.34 0.39
CA ASP A 122 -20.22 0.40 0.11
C ASP A 122 -21.07 0.60 1.37
N TYR A 123 -20.46 0.50 2.56
CA TYR A 123 -21.15 0.70 3.83
C TYR A 123 -21.89 2.04 3.89
N SER A 124 -23.09 1.99 4.45
CA SER A 124 -23.90 3.15 4.79
C SER A 124 -23.44 3.78 6.11
N LEU A 125 -23.81 5.05 6.32
CA LEU A 125 -23.56 5.73 7.59
C LEU A 125 -24.22 5.03 8.78
N GLU A 126 -25.38 4.40 8.57
CA GLU A 126 -26.08 3.68 9.64
C GLU A 126 -25.36 2.37 10.01
N GLU A 127 -24.89 1.60 9.02
CA GLU A 127 -24.06 0.42 9.27
C GLU A 127 -22.77 0.76 10.01
N LEU A 128 -22.12 1.88 9.65
CA LEU A 128 -20.94 2.36 10.35
C LEU A 128 -21.25 2.73 11.81
N LYS A 129 -22.36 3.44 12.06
CA LYS A 129 -22.77 3.79 13.43
C LYS A 129 -23.08 2.55 14.26
N GLU A 130 -23.81 1.58 13.71
CA GLU A 130 -24.11 0.32 14.38
C GLU A 130 -22.84 -0.48 14.68
N PHE A 131 -21.90 -0.50 13.73
CA PHE A 131 -20.61 -1.11 13.91
C PHE A 131 -19.81 -0.48 15.05
N LEU A 132 -19.76 0.86 15.12
CA LEU A 132 -19.02 1.59 16.17
C LEU A 132 -19.61 1.37 17.57
N LYS A 133 -20.93 1.16 17.70
CA LYS A 133 -21.56 0.82 19.00
C LYS A 133 -21.00 -0.45 19.63
N LYS A 134 -20.43 -1.37 18.84
CA LYS A 134 -19.83 -2.62 19.35
C LYS A 134 -18.53 -2.38 20.14
N PHE A 135 -17.93 -1.20 20.00
CA PHE A 135 -16.65 -0.84 20.62
C PHE A 135 -16.78 0.24 21.70
N ASN A 136 -17.88 0.98 21.72
CA ASN A 136 -18.19 1.90 22.81
C ASN A 136 -18.75 1.09 24.00
N ARG A 137 -17.85 0.58 24.84
CA ARG A 137 -18.15 0.16 26.21
C ARG A 137 -17.99 1.32 27.18
#